data_AF-X5UUW5-F1
#
_entry.id   AF-X5UUW5-F1
#
_cell.length_a   1.000
_cell.length_b   1.000
_cell.length_c   1.000
_cell.angle_alpha   90.00
_cell.angle_beta   90.00
_cell.angle_gamma   90.00
#
_symmetry.space_group_name_H-M   'P 1'
#
loop_
_entity.id
_entity.type
_entity.pdbx_description
1 polymer ?
#
loop_
_entity_poly.entity_id
_entity_poly.type
_entity_poly.pdbx_seq_one_letter_code
_entity_poly.pdbx_strand_id
1 'polypeptide(L)'
;MTDWYYEDNGMQRGPIKECDLVAMFVNRFLSLETRVWSADLGAEWTAASQTKFKDSVRVVPPPLPPLRDAQTANGSVEFGLQPPAFPSTTPSIGSYYAMLLAYSPLAILLADVTAKAAKLDPNAADFNNASQLWWTLATVFTAILDARQLFQNGLNPRRRWIAPFVLLTPLGYFWRRAAILNGGWRYLWIWLACTLVCLIGEVGFIFDV
;
A
#
# COMPACT_ATOMS: atom_id res chain seq x y z
N MET A 1 -31.55 24.44 -17.87
CA MET A 1 -30.69 23.56 -17.03
C MET A 1 -29.47 23.27 -17.88
N THR A 2 -28.28 23.69 -17.45
CA THR A 2 -27.05 23.48 -18.22
C THR A 2 -26.52 22.09 -17.95
N ASP A 3 -26.37 21.29 -19.00
CA ASP A 3 -25.77 19.97 -18.92
C ASP A 3 -24.24 20.10 -18.88
N TRP A 4 -23.62 19.47 -17.88
CA TRP A 4 -22.17 19.47 -17.68
C TRP A 4 -21.58 18.11 -18.02
N TYR A 5 -20.39 18.14 -18.60
CA TYR A 5 -19.57 16.98 -18.90
C TYR A 5 -18.20 17.16 -18.26
N TYR A 6 -17.56 16.06 -17.89
CA TYR A 6 -16.21 16.07 -17.34
C TYR A 6 -15.38 14.95 -17.94
N GLU A 7 -14.07 15.15 -17.95
CA GLU A 7 -13.10 14.15 -18.38
C GLU A 7 -12.68 13.28 -17.17
N ASP A 8 -12.82 11.97 -17.31
CA ASP A 8 -12.29 11.00 -16.36
C ASP A 8 -11.41 9.99 -17.10
N ASN A 9 -10.10 10.03 -16.84
CA ASN A 9 -9.11 9.14 -17.47
C ASN A 9 -9.17 9.14 -19.02
N GLY A 10 -9.35 10.31 -19.64
CA GLY A 10 -9.43 10.45 -21.09
C GLY A 10 -10.78 10.05 -21.70
N MET A 11 -11.79 9.71 -20.89
CA MET A 11 -13.16 9.46 -21.33
C MET A 11 -14.09 10.58 -20.90
N GLN A 12 -14.94 11.02 -21.82
CA GLN A 12 -16.03 11.96 -21.52
C GLN A 12 -17.12 11.26 -20.70
N ARG A 13 -17.51 11.89 -19.58
CA ARG A 13 -18.62 11.47 -18.72
C ARG A 13 -19.66 12.57 -18.64
N GLY A 14 -20.93 12.20 -18.74
CA GLY A 14 -22.07 13.11 -18.67
C GLY A 14 -23.24 12.63 -19.54
N PRO A 15 -24.35 13.37 -19.59
CA PRO A 15 -24.58 14.67 -18.94
C PRO A 15 -24.86 14.54 -17.42
N ILE A 16 -24.33 15.48 -16.63
CA ILE A 16 -24.64 15.61 -15.20
C ILE A 16 -25.04 17.05 -14.85
N LYS A 17 -25.78 17.22 -13.76
CA LYS A 17 -26.19 18.54 -13.29
C LYS A 17 -25.04 19.24 -12.57
N GLU A 18 -25.06 20.56 -12.61
CA GLU A 18 -24.07 21.40 -11.93
C GLU A 18 -23.97 21.11 -10.43
N CYS A 19 -25.10 20.94 -9.73
CA CYS A 19 -25.10 20.62 -8.29
C CYS A 19 -24.36 19.31 -7.99
N ASP A 20 -24.52 18.30 -8.84
CA ASP A 20 -23.87 17.00 -8.69
C ASP A 20 -22.36 17.12 -8.97
N LEU A 21 -21.99 17.90 -9.99
CA LEU A 21 -20.59 18.21 -10.31
C LEU A 21 -19.89 18.97 -9.17
N VAL A 22 -20.57 19.95 -8.56
CA VAL A 22 -20.07 20.68 -7.37
C VAL A 22 -19.87 19.71 -6.21
N ALA A 23 -20.84 18.82 -5.94
CA ALA A 23 -20.71 17.82 -4.89
C ALA A 23 -19.51 16.89 -5.14
N MET A 24 -19.20 16.54 -6.40
CA MET A 24 -18.02 15.74 -6.73
C MET A 24 -16.71 16.47 -6.42
N PHE A 25 -16.62 17.79 -6.66
CA PHE A 25 -15.44 18.59 -6.28
C PHE A 25 -15.32 18.75 -4.76
N VAL A 26 -16.42 19.04 -4.06
CA VAL A 26 -16.44 19.19 -2.59
C VAL A 26 -16.00 17.90 -1.90
N ASN A 27 -16.47 16.74 -2.37
CA ASN A 27 -16.12 15.44 -1.81
C ASN A 27 -14.77 14.89 -2.31
N ARG A 28 -14.01 15.67 -3.11
CA ARG A 28 -12.72 15.28 -3.70
C ARG A 28 -12.76 14.04 -4.60
N PHE A 29 -13.91 13.73 -5.20
CA PHE A 29 -14.02 12.69 -6.23
C PHE A 29 -13.42 13.14 -7.57
N LEU A 30 -13.46 14.44 -7.85
CA LEU A 30 -12.82 15.07 -9.01
C LEU A 30 -11.81 16.12 -8.55
N SER A 31 -10.70 16.24 -9.27
CA SER A 31 -9.67 17.25 -9.01
C SER A 31 -10.05 18.57 -9.66
N LEU A 32 -9.60 19.71 -9.13
CA LEU A 32 -9.77 21.01 -9.78
C LEU A 32 -8.99 21.14 -11.10
N GLU A 33 -8.11 20.19 -11.40
CA GLU A 33 -7.43 20.07 -12.70
C GLU A 33 -8.26 19.29 -13.73
N THR A 34 -9.34 18.63 -13.31
CA THR A 34 -10.23 17.90 -14.21
C THR A 34 -10.83 18.85 -15.24
N ARG A 35 -10.76 18.46 -16.51
CA ARG A 35 -11.35 19.22 -17.61
C ARG A 35 -12.86 19.03 -17.60
N VAL A 36 -13.57 20.15 -17.64
CA VAL A 36 -15.03 20.20 -17.70
C VAL A 36 -15.45 20.93 -18.95
N TRP A 37 -16.61 20.55 -19.46
CA TRP A 37 -17.21 21.14 -20.64
C TRP A 37 -18.70 21.35 -20.42
N SER A 38 -19.21 22.46 -20.93
CA SER A 38 -20.63 22.79 -20.98
C SER A 38 -20.91 23.55 -22.26
N ALA A 39 -22.15 23.54 -22.72
CA ALA A 39 -22.57 24.32 -23.90
C ALA A 39 -22.21 25.82 -23.78
N ASP A 40 -22.22 26.35 -22.55
CA ASP A 40 -21.87 27.75 -22.26
C ASP A 40 -20.37 28.07 -22.42
N LEU A 41 -19.50 27.06 -22.44
CA LEU A 41 -18.03 27.21 -22.57
C LEU A 41 -17.56 27.09 -24.03
N GLY A 42 -18.46 26.82 -24.98
CA GLY A 42 -18.12 26.72 -26.41
C GLY A 42 -17.52 25.36 -26.79
N ALA A 43 -16.46 25.34 -27.62
CA ALA A 43 -15.88 24.11 -28.17
C ALA A 43 -14.68 23.57 -27.37
N GLU A 44 -14.23 24.28 -26.34
CA GLU A 44 -12.99 23.95 -25.62
C GLU A 44 -13.24 23.37 -24.22
N TRP A 45 -12.50 22.32 -23.90
CA TRP A 45 -12.49 21.71 -22.57
C TRP A 45 -11.64 22.55 -21.62
N THR A 46 -12.26 23.07 -20.57
CA THR A 46 -11.62 24.00 -19.63
C THR A 46 -11.38 23.33 -18.28
N ALA A 47 -10.25 23.58 -17.62
CA ALA A 47 -10.00 23.02 -16.29
C ALA A 47 -10.98 23.59 -15.25
N ALA A 48 -11.48 22.76 -14.34
CA ALA A 48 -12.46 23.17 -13.33
C ALA A 48 -11.98 24.35 -12.47
N SER A 49 -10.68 24.43 -12.17
CA SER A 49 -10.01 25.53 -11.48
C SER A 49 -10.10 26.89 -12.19
N GLN A 50 -10.30 26.90 -13.51
CA GLN A 50 -10.45 28.11 -14.33
C GLN A 50 -11.92 28.52 -14.51
N THR A 51 -12.84 27.75 -13.94
CA THR A 51 -14.29 28.02 -13.97
C THR A 51 -14.81 28.44 -12.60
N LYS A 52 -16.12 28.65 -12.51
CA LYS A 52 -16.85 28.96 -11.26
C LYS A 52 -16.68 27.92 -10.14
N PHE A 53 -16.10 26.75 -10.41
CA PHE A 53 -15.82 25.71 -9.40
C PHE A 53 -14.55 25.95 -8.58
N LYS A 54 -13.81 27.05 -8.81
CA LYS A 54 -12.61 27.40 -8.01
C LYS A 54 -12.91 27.61 -6.52
N ASP A 55 -14.07 28.18 -6.19
CA ASP A 55 -14.41 28.61 -4.83
C ASP A 55 -15.05 27.51 -3.98
N SER A 56 -15.45 26.38 -4.57
CA SER A 56 -16.18 25.31 -3.89
C SER A 56 -15.35 24.50 -2.88
N VAL A 57 -14.02 24.71 -2.83
CA VAL A 57 -13.09 23.98 -1.93
C VAL A 57 -12.65 24.83 -0.72
N ARG A 58 -13.09 26.09 -0.61
CA ARG A 58 -12.66 26.99 0.49
C ARG A 58 -13.48 26.79 1.78
N VAL A 59 -13.40 25.61 2.39
CA VAL A 59 -13.77 25.44 3.81
C VAL A 59 -12.50 25.73 4.63
N VAL A 60 -12.40 26.96 5.14
CA VAL A 60 -11.37 27.33 6.11
C VAL A 60 -11.63 26.53 7.40
N PRO A 61 -10.70 25.69 7.87
CA PRO A 61 -10.89 24.98 9.14
C PRO A 61 -10.89 26.01 10.29
N PRO A 62 -11.76 25.85 11.31
CA PRO A 62 -11.81 26.75 12.45
C PRO A 62 -10.48 26.74 13.23
N PRO A 63 -10.08 27.88 13.83
CA PRO A 63 -8.81 27.99 14.54
C PRO A 63 -8.75 27.04 15.76
N LEU A 64 -7.63 26.34 15.90
CA LEU A 64 -7.35 25.43 17.02
C LEU A 64 -7.12 26.22 18.33
N PRO A 65 -7.65 25.76 19.48
CA PRO A 65 -7.42 26.39 20.77
C PRO A 65 -5.94 26.29 21.20
N PRO A 66 -5.40 27.28 21.95
CA PRO A 66 -4.00 27.32 22.32
C PRO A 66 -3.63 26.19 23.29
N LEU A 67 -2.58 25.43 22.94
CA LEU A 67 -1.99 24.39 23.77
C LEU A 67 -1.21 25.05 24.92
N ARG A 68 -1.62 24.80 26.17
CA ARG A 68 -0.95 25.31 27.36
C ARG A 68 -0.23 24.16 28.08
N ASP A 69 1.09 24.29 28.05
CA ASP A 69 2.13 23.83 28.97
C ASP A 69 2.45 22.32 29.10
N ALA A 70 3.61 21.95 28.54
CA ALA A 70 4.72 21.41 29.33
C ALA A 70 6.06 21.66 28.63
N GLN A 71 6.80 22.65 29.12
CA GLN A 71 8.26 22.87 28.92
C GLN A 71 9.02 21.59 29.32
N THR A 72 10.16 21.22 28.74
CA THR A 72 11.54 21.78 28.87
C THR A 72 12.43 20.86 27.99
N ALA A 73 13.55 21.19 27.34
CA ALA A 73 14.61 22.16 27.61
C ALA A 73 15.51 22.38 26.37
N ASN A 74 15.96 23.63 26.21
CA ASN A 74 17.28 24.12 25.75
C ASN A 74 17.93 23.64 24.44
N GLY A 75 18.19 24.61 23.54
CA GLY A 75 19.32 24.57 22.61
C GLY A 75 19.16 25.46 21.38
N SER A 76 19.59 26.74 21.49
CA SER A 76 20.03 27.67 20.43
C SER A 76 19.37 27.63 19.04
N VAL A 77 18.66 28.71 18.73
CA VAL A 77 18.10 29.04 17.41
C VAL A 77 19.22 29.37 16.42
N GLU A 78 19.57 28.44 15.54
CA GLU A 78 20.23 28.75 14.27
C GLU A 78 19.15 28.82 13.17
N PHE A 79 18.94 30.02 12.63
CA PHE A 79 18.19 30.23 11.39
C PHE A 79 19.02 29.71 10.21
N GLY A 80 19.09 28.39 10.06
CA GLY A 80 19.59 27.73 8.85
C GLY A 80 18.50 27.72 7.79
N LEU A 81 18.83 28.24 6.59
CA LEU A 81 18.03 28.12 5.37
C LEU A 81 17.92 26.64 4.97
N GLN A 82 17.06 25.87 5.64
CA GLN A 82 16.68 24.55 5.18
C GLN A 82 15.54 24.72 4.16
N PRO A 83 15.72 24.37 2.88
CA PRO A 83 14.58 24.30 1.96
C PRO A 83 13.53 23.33 2.54
N PRO A 84 12.24 23.53 2.27
CA PRO A 84 11.19 22.70 2.85
C PRO A 84 11.47 21.24 2.50
N ALA A 85 11.83 20.45 3.50
CA ALA A 85 11.84 19.01 3.37
C ALA A 85 10.40 18.61 3.03
N PHE A 86 10.16 18.26 1.78
CA PHE A 86 8.95 17.55 1.42
C PHE A 86 8.81 16.39 2.40
N PRO A 87 7.70 16.27 3.13
CA PRO A 87 7.49 15.09 3.92
C PRO A 87 7.37 13.93 2.93
N SER A 88 8.46 13.19 2.74
CA SER A 88 8.43 11.87 2.12
C SER A 88 7.79 10.88 3.09
N THR A 89 6.63 11.22 3.64
CA THR A 89 5.74 10.23 4.24
C THR A 89 5.08 9.52 3.07
N THR A 90 5.85 8.65 2.41
CA THR A 90 5.24 7.46 1.81
C THR A 90 4.37 6.88 2.92
N PRO A 91 3.05 6.73 2.74
CA PRO A 91 2.21 6.22 3.80
C PRO A 91 2.78 4.86 4.20
N SER A 92 3.40 4.83 5.38
CA SER A 92 4.04 3.65 5.93
C SER A 92 2.91 2.72 6.37
N ILE A 93 2.30 2.07 5.39
CA ILE A 93 1.24 1.10 5.64
C ILE A 93 1.97 -0.20 5.94
N GLY A 94 2.45 -0.24 7.18
CA GLY A 94 2.90 -1.42 7.87
C GLY A 94 1.75 -2.42 7.92
N SER A 95 1.71 -3.37 6.99
CA SER A 95 0.77 -4.47 7.07
C SER A 95 1.43 -5.58 7.88
N TYR A 96 0.85 -5.89 9.03
CA TYR A 96 1.24 -7.02 9.85
C TYR A 96 1.29 -8.32 9.03
N TYR A 97 0.34 -8.52 8.11
CA TYR A 97 0.30 -9.71 7.26
C TYR A 97 1.43 -9.75 6.22
N ALA A 98 1.77 -8.61 5.61
CA ALA A 98 2.92 -8.54 4.70
C ALA A 98 4.24 -8.84 5.41
N MET A 99 4.35 -8.45 6.68
CA MET A 99 5.52 -8.74 7.52
C MET A 99 5.59 -10.22 7.90
N LEU A 100 4.49 -10.83 8.34
CA LEU A 100 4.42 -12.27 8.56
C LEU A 100 4.84 -13.07 7.32
N LEU A 101 4.35 -12.66 6.16
CA LEU A 101 4.67 -13.31 4.89
C LEU A 101 6.14 -13.09 4.50
N ALA A 102 6.73 -11.95 4.84
CA ALA A 102 8.15 -11.68 4.58
C ALA A 102 9.07 -12.53 5.45
N TYR A 103 8.69 -12.79 6.70
CA TYR A 103 9.44 -13.66 7.62
C TYR A 103 9.15 -15.15 7.46
N SER A 104 8.30 -15.55 6.50
CA SER A 104 7.93 -16.96 6.31
C SER A 104 9.12 -17.90 6.13
N PRO A 105 10.21 -17.56 5.40
CA PRO A 105 11.35 -18.48 5.27
C PRO A 105 11.99 -18.78 6.64
N LEU A 106 12.14 -17.75 7.48
CA LEU A 106 12.75 -17.90 8.80
C LEU A 106 11.88 -18.76 9.73
N ALA A 107 10.56 -18.63 9.62
CA ALA A 107 9.62 -19.47 10.36
C ALA A 107 9.72 -20.95 9.95
N ILE A 108 9.95 -21.25 8.66
CA ILE A 108 10.20 -22.60 8.17
C ILE A 108 11.51 -23.15 8.74
N LEU A 109 12.60 -22.39 8.62
CA LEU A 109 13.91 -22.78 9.19
C LEU A 109 13.81 -23.07 10.70
N LEU A 110 13.08 -22.24 11.45
CA LEU A 110 12.87 -22.46 12.87
C LEU A 110 12.14 -23.78 13.13
N ALA A 111 11.10 -24.09 12.35
CA ALA A 111 10.39 -25.36 12.45
C ALA A 111 11.33 -26.55 12.19
N ASP A 112 12.17 -26.47 11.15
CA ASP A 112 13.12 -27.54 10.81
C ASP A 112 14.19 -27.75 11.89
N VAL A 113 14.73 -26.66 12.44
CA VAL A 113 15.66 -26.70 13.58
C VAL A 113 15.00 -27.36 14.80
N THR A 114 13.75 -26.99 15.12
CA THR A 114 13.03 -27.59 16.26
C THR A 114 12.71 -29.06 16.05
N ALA A 115 12.36 -29.47 14.83
CA ALA A 115 12.13 -30.87 14.48
C ALA A 115 13.40 -31.71 14.70
N LYS A 116 14.55 -31.23 14.18
CA LYS A 116 15.85 -31.88 14.40
C LYS A 116 16.22 -31.96 15.88
N ALA A 117 16.03 -30.87 16.63
CA ALA A 117 16.28 -30.86 18.07
C ALA A 117 15.40 -31.86 18.84
N ALA A 118 14.18 -32.10 18.36
CA ALA A 118 13.27 -33.11 18.89
C ALA A 118 13.56 -34.55 18.41
N LYS A 119 14.66 -34.76 17.64
CA LYS A 119 15.02 -36.04 17.01
C LYS A 119 13.98 -36.57 16.01
N LEU A 120 13.15 -35.68 15.48
CA LEU A 120 12.32 -35.96 14.31
C LEU A 120 13.17 -35.72 13.06
N ASP A 121 13.10 -36.61 12.09
CA ASP A 121 13.75 -36.39 10.80
C ASP A 121 12.87 -35.44 9.95
N PRO A 122 13.27 -34.17 9.75
CA PRO A 122 12.48 -33.23 8.95
C PRO A 122 12.42 -33.64 7.47
N ASN A 123 13.37 -34.46 7.01
CA ASN A 123 13.44 -34.93 5.63
C ASN A 123 12.63 -36.20 5.40
N ALA A 124 12.04 -36.80 6.46
CA ALA A 124 11.13 -37.93 6.30
C ALA A 124 9.96 -37.53 5.38
N ALA A 125 9.72 -38.32 4.33
CA ALA A 125 8.79 -37.97 3.26
C ALA A 125 7.38 -37.59 3.76
N ASP A 126 6.88 -38.29 4.78
CA ASP A 126 5.55 -38.02 5.35
C ASP A 126 5.49 -36.69 6.12
N PHE A 127 6.56 -36.36 6.86
CA PHE A 127 6.67 -35.11 7.61
C PHE A 127 6.86 -33.92 6.67
N ASN A 128 7.72 -34.07 5.67
CA ASN A 128 8.02 -33.03 4.69
C ASN A 128 6.78 -32.68 3.84
N ASN A 129 6.06 -33.67 3.32
CA ASN A 129 4.87 -33.42 2.50
C ASN A 129 3.74 -32.73 3.29
N ALA A 130 3.47 -33.19 4.51
CA ALA A 130 2.42 -32.62 5.35
C ALA A 130 2.77 -31.19 5.80
N SER A 131 4.00 -30.97 6.27
CA SER A 131 4.46 -29.64 6.69
C SER A 131 4.47 -28.65 5.52
N GLN A 132 4.93 -29.05 4.34
CA GLN A 132 4.91 -28.22 3.13
C GLN A 132 3.48 -27.83 2.71
N LEU A 133 2.53 -28.76 2.81
CA LEU A 133 1.12 -28.47 2.55
C LEU A 133 0.55 -27.45 3.54
N TRP A 134 0.82 -27.60 4.84
CA TRP A 134 0.36 -26.62 5.83
C TRP A 134 1.00 -25.24 5.66
N TRP A 135 2.30 -25.17 5.35
CA TRP A 135 2.99 -23.90 5.08
C TRP A 135 2.47 -23.19 3.83
N THR A 136 2.20 -23.93 2.76
CA THR A 136 1.62 -23.34 1.54
C THR A 136 0.21 -22.82 1.78
N LEU A 137 -0.62 -23.54 2.53
CA LEU A 137 -1.95 -23.04 2.93
C LEU A 137 -1.85 -21.80 3.82
N ALA A 138 -0.94 -21.79 4.80
CA ALA A 138 -0.75 -20.65 5.70
C ALA A 138 -0.27 -19.38 4.97
N THR A 139 0.64 -19.52 4.01
CA THR A 139 1.15 -18.40 3.20
C THR A 139 0.08 -17.85 2.26
N VAL A 140 -0.69 -18.72 1.59
CA VAL A 140 -1.84 -18.31 0.76
C VAL A 140 -2.88 -17.59 1.61
N PHE A 141 -3.24 -18.14 2.78
CA PHE A 141 -4.20 -17.52 3.69
C PHE A 141 -3.75 -16.13 4.15
N THR A 142 -2.48 -16.00 4.56
CA THR A 142 -1.90 -14.72 5.01
C THR A 142 -1.89 -13.69 3.88
N ALA A 143 -1.60 -14.10 2.65
CA ALA A 143 -1.66 -13.20 1.50
C ALA A 143 -3.08 -12.73 1.17
N ILE A 144 -4.08 -13.59 1.35
CA ILE A 144 -5.49 -13.22 1.20
C ILE A 144 -5.88 -12.17 2.27
N LEU A 145 -5.41 -12.33 3.51
CA LEU A 145 -5.65 -11.36 4.58
C LEU A 145 -4.98 -10.00 4.29
N ASP A 146 -3.73 -9.99 3.83
CA ASP A 146 -3.09 -8.74 3.40
C ASP A 146 -3.85 -8.08 2.24
N ALA A 147 -4.25 -8.86 1.23
CA ALA A 147 -5.03 -8.33 0.10
C ALA A 147 -6.38 -7.73 0.55
N ARG A 148 -7.04 -8.35 1.54
CA ARG A 148 -8.24 -7.80 2.18
C ARG A 148 -7.96 -6.50 2.91
N GLN A 149 -6.85 -6.42 3.66
CA GLN A 149 -6.45 -5.20 4.36
C GLN A 149 -6.13 -4.06 3.38
N LEU A 150 -5.44 -4.34 2.28
CA LEU A 150 -5.17 -3.36 1.22
C LEU A 150 -6.46 -2.82 0.59
N PHE A 151 -7.47 -3.67 0.44
CA PHE A 151 -8.79 -3.26 -0.05
C PHE A 151 -9.52 -2.38 0.97
N GLN A 152 -9.57 -2.79 2.24
CA GLN A 152 -10.20 -2.04 3.33
C GLN A 152 -9.59 -0.65 3.51
N ASN A 153 -8.27 -0.52 3.33
CA ASN A 153 -7.56 0.76 3.43
C ASN A 153 -7.66 1.63 2.16
N GLY A 154 -8.44 1.21 1.15
CA GLY A 154 -8.61 1.98 -0.09
C GLY A 154 -7.38 2.01 -1.00
N LEU A 155 -6.37 1.17 -0.74
CA LEU A 155 -5.12 1.12 -1.51
C LEU A 155 -5.25 0.29 -2.79
N ASN A 156 -6.24 -0.62 -2.83
CA ASN A 156 -6.57 -1.39 -4.02
C ASN A 156 -8.06 -1.25 -4.39
N PRO A 157 -8.55 -0.03 -4.73
CA PRO A 157 -9.97 0.22 -4.94
C PRO A 157 -10.50 -0.51 -6.18
N ARG A 158 -9.64 -0.80 -7.17
CA ARG A 158 -9.99 -1.57 -8.37
C ARG A 158 -10.03 -3.09 -8.14
N ARG A 159 -9.84 -3.56 -6.90
CA ARG A 159 -9.78 -4.99 -6.53
C ARG A 159 -8.91 -5.80 -7.51
N ARG A 160 -7.75 -5.25 -7.88
CA ARG A 160 -6.79 -5.94 -8.74
C ARG A 160 -6.42 -7.27 -8.08
N TRP A 161 -6.32 -8.33 -8.87
CA TRP A 161 -6.00 -9.66 -8.37
C TRP A 161 -4.51 -9.66 -7.93
N ILE A 162 -4.27 -9.87 -6.63
CA ILE A 162 -2.91 -9.90 -6.01
C ILE A 162 -2.60 -11.29 -5.47
N ALA A 163 -3.56 -11.92 -4.79
CA ALA A 163 -3.41 -13.22 -4.14
C ALA A 163 -2.91 -14.36 -5.05
N PRO A 164 -3.33 -14.53 -6.33
CA PRO A 164 -2.86 -15.65 -7.13
C PRO A 164 -1.35 -15.59 -7.43
N PHE A 165 -0.72 -14.41 -7.33
CA PHE A 165 0.73 -14.28 -7.56
C PHE A 165 1.59 -14.93 -6.47
N VAL A 166 1.01 -15.26 -5.30
CA VAL A 166 1.70 -15.99 -4.21
C VAL A 166 2.04 -17.41 -4.62
N LEU A 167 1.16 -18.04 -5.42
CA LEU A 167 1.34 -19.40 -5.92
C LEU A 167 2.50 -19.49 -6.92
N LEU A 168 2.80 -18.38 -7.59
CA LEU A 168 3.93 -18.29 -8.51
C LEU A 168 5.24 -18.14 -7.74
N THR A 169 5.23 -17.31 -6.69
CA THR A 169 6.24 -17.20 -5.61
C THR A 169 5.83 -16.07 -4.65
N PRO A 170 6.28 -16.09 -3.38
CA PRO A 170 6.18 -14.91 -2.49
C PRO A 170 6.80 -13.65 -3.14
N LEU A 171 7.82 -13.84 -3.98
CA LEU A 171 8.47 -12.78 -4.76
C LEU A 171 7.50 -12.08 -5.73
N GLY A 172 6.76 -12.85 -6.54
CA GLY A 172 5.77 -12.31 -7.47
C GLY A 172 4.65 -11.56 -6.76
N TYR A 173 4.24 -12.05 -5.59
CA TYR A 173 3.28 -11.37 -4.73
C TYR A 173 3.78 -10.01 -4.23
N PHE A 174 4.99 -9.94 -3.66
CA PHE A 174 5.54 -8.68 -3.15
C PHE A 174 5.79 -7.66 -4.26
N TRP A 175 6.20 -8.11 -5.45
CA TRP A 175 6.31 -7.25 -6.61
C TRP A 175 4.96 -6.64 -7.01
N ARG A 176 3.91 -7.46 -7.08
CA ARG A 176 2.55 -6.98 -7.38
C ARG A 176 2.01 -6.02 -6.32
N ARG A 177 2.28 -6.32 -5.05
CA ARG A 177 1.94 -5.45 -3.91
C ARG A 177 2.66 -4.10 -4.01
N ALA A 178 3.95 -4.10 -4.35
CA ALA A 178 4.73 -2.88 -4.52
C ALA A 178 4.21 -2.02 -5.68
N ALA A 179 3.79 -2.65 -6.78
CA ALA A 179 3.19 -1.97 -7.92
C ALA A 179 1.83 -1.31 -7.59
N ILE A 180 1.09 -1.83 -6.61
CA ILE A 180 -0.18 -1.23 -6.15
C ILE A 180 0.07 -0.07 -5.19
N LEU A 181 1.09 -0.20 -4.35
CA LEU A 181 1.46 0.82 -3.37
C LEU A 181 2.34 1.94 -3.95
N ASN A 182 2.65 1.92 -5.27
CA ASN A 182 3.62 2.80 -5.92
C ASN A 182 4.97 2.84 -5.17
N GLY A 183 5.42 1.69 -4.63
CA GLY A 183 6.62 1.59 -3.79
C GLY A 183 6.51 0.50 -2.74
N GLY A 184 7.36 0.53 -1.71
CA GLY A 184 7.26 -0.41 -0.59
C GLY A 184 7.92 -1.78 -0.81
N TRP A 185 9.08 -1.80 -1.48
CA TRP A 185 9.93 -2.99 -1.69
C TRP A 185 10.53 -3.60 -0.42
N ARG A 186 10.32 -2.96 0.75
CA ARG A 186 10.89 -3.36 2.04
C ARG A 186 10.63 -4.84 2.35
N TYR A 187 9.38 -5.29 2.18
CA TYR A 187 9.00 -6.68 2.46
C TYR A 187 9.66 -7.69 1.51
N LEU A 188 9.87 -7.31 0.25
CA LEU A 188 10.60 -8.13 -0.72
C LEU A 188 12.05 -8.30 -0.29
N TRP A 189 12.71 -7.22 0.14
CA TRP A 189 14.09 -7.28 0.63
C TRP A 189 14.22 -8.07 1.93
N ILE A 190 13.29 -7.90 2.88
CA ILE A 190 13.23 -8.70 4.10
C ILE A 190 13.07 -10.18 3.75
N TRP A 191 12.16 -10.51 2.85
CA TRP A 191 11.94 -11.88 2.41
C TRP A 191 13.19 -12.47 1.75
N LEU A 192 13.85 -11.74 0.85
CA LEU A 192 15.10 -12.18 0.22
C LEU A 192 16.22 -12.40 1.25
N ALA A 193 16.37 -11.51 2.22
CA ALA A 193 17.35 -11.67 3.30
C ALA A 193 17.04 -12.92 4.15
N CYS A 194 15.77 -13.15 4.49
CA CYS A 194 15.37 -14.35 5.24
C CYS A 194 15.63 -15.62 4.43
N THR A 195 15.27 -15.64 3.14
CA THR A 195 15.52 -16.77 2.25
C THR A 195 17.01 -17.06 2.13
N LEU A 196 17.85 -16.02 2.01
CA LEU A 196 19.31 -16.19 1.99
C LEU A 196 19.84 -16.82 3.28
N VAL A 197 19.38 -16.36 4.44
CA VAL A 197 19.72 -16.96 5.74
C VAL A 197 19.28 -18.42 5.81
N CYS A 198 18.10 -18.76 5.31
CA CYS A 198 17.62 -20.14 5.27
C CYS A 198 18.49 -21.02 4.37
N LEU A 199 18.86 -20.54 3.19
CA LEU A 199 19.77 -21.27 2.29
C LEU A 199 21.13 -21.52 2.94
N ILE A 200 21.68 -20.54 3.66
CA ILE A 200 22.93 -20.71 4.41
C ILE A 200 22.76 -21.75 5.54
N GLY A 201 21.64 -21.70 6.26
CA GLY A 201 21.33 -22.65 7.33
C GLY A 201 21.21 -24.09 6.82
N GLU A 202 20.49 -24.30 5.72
CA GLU A 202 20.36 -25.61 5.07
C GLU A 202 21.72 -26.16 4.60
N VAL A 203 22.55 -25.31 4.00
CA VAL A 203 23.91 -25.71 3.59
C VAL A 203 24.75 -26.11 4.81
N GLY A 204 24.66 -25.36 5.91
CA GLY A 204 25.33 -25.71 7.16
C GLY A 204 24.89 -27.09 7.68
N PHE A 205 23.59 -27.38 7.63
CA PHE A 205 23.05 -28.68 8.04
C PHE A 205 23.53 -29.86 7.18
N ILE A 206 23.85 -29.64 5.91
CA ILE A 206 24.39 -30.69 5.03
C ILE A 206 25.83 -31.04 5.41
N PHE A 207 26.62 -30.07 5.87
CA PHE A 207 28.03 -30.27 6.22
C PHE A 207 28.27 -30.73 7.67
N ASP A 208 27.26 -30.65 8.54
CA ASP A 208 27.29 -31.15 9.93
C ASP A 208 26.88 -32.64 10.05
N VAL A 209 26.75 -33.34 8.91
CA VAL A 209 26.55 -34.79 8.77
C VAL A 209 27.88 -35.46 8.44
#